data_AF-S7PHD2-F1
#
_entry.id   AF-S7PHD2-F1
#
_cell.length_a   1.000
_cell.length_b   1.000
_cell.length_c   1.000
_cell.angle_alpha   90.00
_cell.angle_beta   90.00
_cell.angle_gamma   90.00
#
_symmetry.space_group_name_H-M   'P 1'
#
loop_
_entity.id
_entity.type
_entity.pdbx_description
1 polymer ?
#
loop_
_entity_poly.entity_id
_entity_poly.type
_entity_poly.pdbx_seq_one_letter_code
_entity_poly.pdbx_strand_id
1 'polypeptide(L)'
;MNELSMVLSAATNWGLWDRSVALDILLGLCLDTKLGQTGHPTCLQFTLNMTEAVKTYKWQCIECKSCILCGTSENDDQLLFCDDCDRGYHMYCLNPPVAEPPEGSWSCHLCWELLKEKASAFGCQA
;
A
#
# COMPACT_ATOMS: atom_id res chain seq x y z
N MET A 1 32.05 -14.73 -10.64
CA MET A 1 30.75 -14.98 -9.97
C MET A 1 30.50 -13.75 -9.13
N ASN A 2 29.79 -12.82 -9.73
CA ASN A 2 29.59 -11.44 -9.34
C ASN A 2 28.45 -11.37 -8.33
N GLU A 3 28.54 -10.48 -7.34
CA GLU A 3 27.62 -10.30 -6.21
C GLU A 3 26.12 -10.40 -6.58
N LEU A 4 25.76 -9.96 -7.79
CA LEU A 4 24.44 -10.11 -8.43
C LEU A 4 23.89 -11.54 -8.41
N SER A 5 24.73 -12.58 -8.61
CA SER A 5 24.28 -13.98 -8.61
C SER A 5 23.94 -14.51 -7.21
N MET A 6 24.55 -13.94 -6.17
CA MET A 6 24.26 -14.30 -4.78
C MET A 6 22.94 -13.68 -4.31
N VAL A 7 22.66 -12.43 -4.72
CA VAL A 7 21.41 -11.73 -4.40
C VAL A 7 20.18 -12.40 -5.04
N LEU A 8 20.31 -12.85 -6.28
CA LEU A 8 19.25 -13.59 -7.00
C LEU A 8 18.87 -14.91 -6.29
N SER A 9 19.82 -15.54 -5.60
CA SER A 9 19.59 -16.81 -4.90
C SER A 9 18.93 -16.61 -3.52
N ALA A 10 19.05 -15.42 -2.93
CA ALA A 10 18.39 -15.09 -1.66
C ALA A 10 16.92 -14.68 -1.85
N ALA A 11 16.59 -14.04 -2.98
CA ALA A 11 15.23 -13.56 -3.27
C ALA A 11 14.20 -14.70 -3.48
N THR A 12 14.63 -15.85 -3.99
CA THR A 12 13.77 -17.02 -4.21
C THR A 12 13.38 -17.75 -2.93
N ASN A 13 14.14 -17.59 -1.84
CA ASN A 13 13.94 -18.37 -0.60
C ASN A 13 12.90 -17.75 0.37
N TRP A 14 12.37 -16.56 0.05
CA TRP A 14 11.44 -15.79 0.89
C TRP A 14 10.03 -15.63 0.27
N GLY A 15 9.71 -16.31 -0.84
CA GLY A 15 8.37 -16.26 -1.44
C GLY A 15 7.98 -14.90 -2.05
N LEU A 16 8.96 -14.06 -2.40
CA LEU A 16 8.76 -12.77 -3.07
C LEU A 16 8.75 -13.00 -4.59
N TRP A 17 7.57 -13.16 -5.18
CA TRP A 17 7.39 -13.52 -6.60
C TRP A 17 7.56 -12.36 -7.59
N ASP A 18 7.94 -11.16 -7.15
CA ASP A 18 8.14 -10.01 -8.03
C ASP A 18 9.55 -9.43 -7.84
N ARG A 19 10.36 -9.51 -8.90
CA ARG A 19 11.73 -8.96 -8.94
C ARG A 19 11.76 -7.44 -8.70
N SER A 20 10.63 -6.76 -8.88
CA SER A 20 10.53 -5.30 -8.76
C SER A 20 10.53 -4.86 -7.29
N VAL A 21 9.73 -5.51 -6.45
CA VAL A 21 9.58 -5.19 -5.01
C VAL A 21 10.90 -5.32 -4.24
N ALA A 22 11.78 -6.24 -4.65
CA ALA A 22 13.07 -6.46 -4.01
C ALA A 22 14.12 -5.35 -4.32
N LEU A 23 14.07 -4.71 -5.49
CA LEU A 23 14.93 -3.56 -5.81
C LEU A 23 14.41 -2.27 -5.16
N ASP A 24 13.09 -2.14 -5.00
CA ASP A 24 12.42 -0.97 -4.42
C ASP A 24 12.82 -0.71 -2.96
N ILE A 25 13.03 -1.79 -2.18
CA ILE A 25 13.53 -1.72 -0.79
C ILE A 25 14.97 -1.16 -0.73
N LEU A 26 15.81 -1.46 -1.72
CA LEU A 26 17.22 -1.05 -1.74
C LEU A 26 17.41 0.41 -2.18
N LEU A 27 16.49 0.96 -2.98
CA LEU A 27 16.58 2.33 -3.52
C LEU A 27 15.66 3.32 -2.81
N GLY A 28 14.75 2.87 -1.94
CA GLY A 28 13.82 3.74 -1.22
C GLY A 28 12.77 4.40 -2.12
N LEU A 29 12.39 3.74 -3.21
CA LEU A 29 11.39 4.19 -4.17
C LEU A 29 10.09 3.37 -4.02
N CYS A 30 8.94 4.00 -4.26
CA CYS A 30 7.67 3.32 -4.45
C CYS A 30 7.44 3.12 -5.95
N LEU A 31 7.18 1.89 -6.39
CA LEU A 31 6.94 1.55 -7.80
C LEU A 31 5.45 1.30 -8.05
N ASP A 32 4.88 2.03 -9.03
CA ASP A 32 3.56 1.74 -9.57
C ASP A 32 3.61 0.49 -10.43
N THR A 33 2.83 -0.52 -10.06
CA THR A 33 2.75 -1.79 -10.77
C THR A 33 2.02 -1.73 -12.12
N LYS A 34 1.22 -0.67 -12.39
CA LYS A 34 0.51 -0.53 -13.67
C LYS A 34 1.34 0.17 -14.74
N LEU A 35 2.00 1.29 -14.42
CA LEU A 35 2.77 2.07 -15.39
C LEU A 35 4.29 1.95 -15.24
N GLY A 36 4.78 1.29 -14.19
CA GLY A 36 6.22 1.20 -13.91
C GLY A 36 6.84 2.55 -13.50
N GLN A 37 6.03 3.51 -13.07
CA GLN A 37 6.50 4.80 -12.58
C GLN A 37 7.04 4.64 -11.16
N THR A 38 8.13 5.36 -10.83
CA THR A 38 8.68 5.39 -9.47
C THR A 38 8.50 6.75 -8.82
N GLY A 39 8.31 6.77 -7.50
CA GLY A 39 8.25 7.99 -6.71
C GLY A 39 8.94 7.82 -5.37
N HIS A 40 9.72 8.81 -4.94
CA HIS A 40 10.23 8.84 -3.57
C HIS A 40 9.08 9.07 -2.60
N PRO A 41 9.01 8.37 -1.45
CA PRO A 41 7.97 8.57 -0.47
C PRO A 41 7.86 10.04 0.00
N THR A 42 8.98 10.72 0.17
CA THR A 42 9.00 12.15 0.55
C THR A 42 8.48 13.07 -0.55
N CYS A 43 8.76 12.78 -1.83
CA CYS A 43 8.21 13.54 -2.96
C CYS A 43 6.71 13.33 -3.13
N LEU A 44 6.22 12.13 -2.81
CA LEU A 44 4.79 11.79 -2.77
C LEU A 44 4.11 12.25 -1.48
N GLN A 45 4.84 12.92 -0.58
CA GLN A 45 4.35 13.39 0.72
C GLN A 45 3.81 12.28 1.62
N PHE A 46 4.39 11.08 1.51
CA PHE A 46 3.99 9.94 2.31
C PHE A 46 4.46 10.06 3.76
N THR A 47 3.58 9.66 4.68
CA THR A 47 3.96 9.46 6.07
C THR A 47 4.86 8.22 6.21
N LEU A 48 5.57 8.10 7.33
CA LEU A 48 6.38 6.91 7.61
C LEU A 48 5.52 5.63 7.64
N ASN A 49 4.33 5.70 8.23
CA ASN A 49 3.40 4.57 8.29
C ASN A 49 2.97 4.15 6.88
N MET A 50 2.57 5.11 6.05
CA MET A 50 2.17 4.85 4.68
C MET A 50 3.34 4.31 3.84
N THR A 51 4.53 4.87 3.99
CA THR A 51 5.76 4.40 3.31
C THR A 51 6.04 2.93 3.60
N GLU A 52 5.86 2.49 4.85
CA GLU A 52 6.03 1.08 5.19
C GLU A 52 4.87 0.24 4.68
N ALA A 53 3.63 0.75 4.76
CA ALA A 53 2.46 0.04 4.27
C ALA A 53 2.52 -0.23 2.75
N VAL A 54 2.88 0.76 1.92
CA VAL A 54 2.93 0.61 0.45
C VAL A 54 3.96 -0.40 -0.04
N LYS A 55 4.99 -0.71 0.77
CA LYS A 55 5.96 -1.78 0.48
C LYS A 55 5.40 -3.19 0.69
N THR A 56 4.32 -3.33 1.45
CA THR A 56 3.73 -4.65 1.80
C THR A 56 2.80 -5.21 0.72
N TYR A 57 2.46 -4.42 -0.30
CA TYR A 57 1.54 -4.83 -1.35
C TYR A 57 1.85 -4.12 -2.67
N LYS A 58 1.13 -4.48 -3.73
CA LYS A 58 1.26 -3.87 -5.06
C LYS A 58 0.65 -2.47 -5.07
N TRP A 59 1.46 -1.47 -4.73
CA TRP A 59 1.06 -0.08 -4.79
C TRP A 59 0.76 0.37 -6.24
N GLN A 60 -0.13 1.36 -6.35
CA GLN A 60 -0.57 1.97 -7.61
C GLN A 60 -0.45 3.48 -7.48
N CYS A 61 -0.02 4.19 -8.52
CA CYS A 61 -0.01 5.66 -8.52
C CYS A 61 -1.44 6.23 -8.51
N ILE A 62 -1.57 7.54 -8.33
CA ILE A 62 -2.87 8.23 -8.31
C ILE A 62 -3.69 7.98 -9.57
N GLU A 63 -3.07 8.05 -10.75
CA GLU A 63 -3.73 7.83 -12.06
C GLU A 63 -4.14 6.37 -12.29
N CYS A 64 -3.51 5.44 -11.55
CA CYS A 64 -3.71 4.00 -11.72
C CYS A 64 -4.55 3.36 -10.61
N LYS A 65 -4.90 4.16 -9.59
CA LYS A 65 -5.54 3.67 -8.39
C LYS A 65 -6.88 3.03 -8.74
N SER A 66 -7.10 1.84 -8.18
CA SER A 66 -8.34 1.10 -8.32
C SER A 66 -8.91 0.77 -6.95
N CYS A 67 -10.24 0.68 -6.88
CA CYS A 67 -10.91 0.26 -5.67
C CYS A 67 -10.53 -1.18 -5.33
N ILE A 68 -10.12 -1.42 -4.10
CA ILE A 68 -9.75 -2.76 -3.60
C ILE A 68 -10.96 -3.72 -3.57
N LEU A 69 -12.19 -3.20 -3.49
CA LEU A 69 -13.40 -4.00 -3.34
C LEU A 69 -13.99 -4.43 -4.68
N CYS A 70 -14.06 -3.54 -5.68
CA CYS A 70 -14.63 -3.84 -7.00
C CYS A 70 -13.58 -4.03 -8.10
N GLY A 71 -12.32 -3.62 -7.86
CA GLY A 71 -11.21 -3.73 -8.81
C GLY A 71 -11.20 -2.69 -9.92
N THR A 72 -12.18 -1.78 -10.00
CA THR A 72 -12.25 -0.77 -11.06
C THR A 72 -11.61 0.55 -10.64
N SER A 73 -11.19 1.35 -11.62
CA SER A 73 -10.72 2.73 -11.46
C SER A 73 -11.70 3.75 -12.04
N GLU A 74 -12.95 3.33 -12.29
CA GLU A 74 -14.03 4.22 -12.75
C GLU A 74 -14.53 5.07 -11.58
N ASN A 75 -15.27 6.16 -11.83
CA ASN A 75 -15.80 7.05 -10.77
C ASN A 75 -14.72 7.46 -9.76
N ASP A 76 -13.61 8.01 -10.28
CA ASP A 76 -12.45 8.45 -9.51
C ASP A 76 -12.79 9.60 -8.54
N ASP A 77 -13.79 10.42 -8.88
CA ASP A 77 -14.41 11.42 -8.01
C ASP A 77 -14.98 10.85 -6.70
N GLN A 78 -15.31 9.56 -6.70
CA GLN A 78 -15.82 8.84 -5.53
C GLN A 78 -14.82 7.84 -4.95
N LEU A 79 -13.57 7.87 -5.39
CA LEU A 79 -12.52 6.96 -4.94
C LEU A 79 -11.70 7.58 -3.81
N LEU A 80 -11.90 7.12 -2.59
CA LEU A 80 -11.12 7.54 -1.42
C LEU A 80 -9.77 6.83 -1.39
N PHE A 81 -8.73 7.56 -0.97
CA PHE A 81 -7.42 7.00 -0.64
C PHE A 81 -7.25 6.94 0.87
N CYS A 82 -6.78 5.79 1.37
CA CYS A 82 -6.49 5.62 2.79
C CYS A 82 -5.22 6.39 3.18
N ASP A 83 -5.29 7.26 4.19
CA ASP A 83 -4.13 8.07 4.63
C ASP A 83 -3.01 7.26 5.31
N ASP A 84 -3.30 6.02 5.69
CA ASP A 84 -2.34 5.11 6.34
C ASP A 84 -1.69 4.10 5.40
N CYS A 85 -2.30 3.83 4.25
CA CYS A 85 -1.79 2.81 3.35
C CYS A 85 -2.05 3.07 1.88
N ASP A 86 -2.55 4.23 1.48
CA ASP A 86 -2.78 4.63 0.09
C ASP A 86 -3.60 3.66 -0.78
N ARG A 87 -4.40 2.77 -0.19
CA ARG A 87 -5.34 1.89 -0.91
C ARG A 87 -6.60 2.68 -1.30
N GLY A 88 -7.09 2.42 -2.51
CA GLY A 88 -8.30 3.04 -3.06
C GLY A 88 -9.58 2.30 -2.65
N TYR A 89 -10.62 3.05 -2.29
CA TYR A 89 -11.96 2.52 -2.00
C TYR A 89 -13.04 3.45 -2.52
N HIS A 90 -13.95 2.96 -3.36
CA HIS A 90 -15.12 3.75 -3.69
C HIS A 90 -15.97 3.96 -2.46
N MET A 91 -16.45 5.18 -2.27
CA MET A 91 -17.34 5.54 -1.16
C MET A 91 -18.58 4.63 -1.11
N TYR A 92 -19.13 4.28 -2.28
CA TYR A 92 -20.29 3.38 -2.41
C TYR A 92 -19.96 1.90 -2.27
N CYS A 93 -18.68 1.49 -2.40
CA CYS A 93 -18.28 0.10 -2.19
C CYS A 93 -18.07 -0.24 -0.71
N LEU A 94 -17.90 0.78 0.14
CA LEU A 94 -17.78 0.59 1.59
C LEU A 94 -19.09 0.08 2.20
N ASN A 95 -18.99 -0.60 3.34
CA ASN A 95 -20.14 -1.04 4.11
C ASN A 95 -19.98 -0.65 5.59
N PRO A 96 -20.73 0.34 6.10
CA PRO A 96 -21.75 1.11 5.39
C PRO A 96 -21.16 2.04 4.30
N PRO A 97 -21.92 2.35 3.24
CA PRO A 97 -21.49 3.31 2.22
C PRO A 97 -21.26 4.69 2.81
N VAL A 98 -20.26 5.39 2.28
CA VAL A 98 -19.97 6.79 2.61
C VAL A 98 -20.64 7.67 1.55
N ALA A 99 -21.30 8.75 1.95
CA ALA A 99 -22.01 9.63 1.01
C ALA A 99 -21.12 10.76 0.48
N GLU A 100 -20.26 11.30 1.33
CA GLU A 100 -19.37 12.41 1.03
C GLU A 100 -17.97 12.11 1.57
N PRO A 101 -16.90 12.64 0.95
CA PRO A 101 -15.55 12.47 1.46
C PRO A 101 -15.45 12.90 2.92
N PRO A 102 -14.89 12.06 3.81
CA PRO A 102 -14.79 12.37 5.23
C PRO A 102 -13.98 13.66 5.49
N GLU A 103 -14.36 14.41 6.52
CA GLU A 103 -13.55 15.52 6.99
C GLU A 103 -12.29 15.02 7.70
N GLY A 104 -11.13 15.50 7.26
CA GLY A 104 -9.84 15.12 7.84
C GLY A 104 -9.34 13.76 7.33
N SER A 105 -8.59 13.05 8.18
CA SER A 105 -7.94 11.80 7.79
C SER A 105 -8.91 10.61 7.80
N TRP A 106 -8.85 9.79 6.76
CA TRP A 106 -9.63 8.56 6.64
C TRP A 106 -8.73 7.32 6.48
N SER A 107 -8.98 6.32 7.33
CA SER A 107 -8.26 5.04 7.31
C SER A 107 -9.21 3.90 6.95
N CYS A 108 -8.78 3.02 6.05
CA CYS A 108 -9.57 1.88 5.60
C CYS A 108 -9.67 0.77 6.66
N HIS A 109 -10.61 -0.16 6.47
CA HIS A 109 -10.85 -1.28 7.40
C HIS A 109 -9.61 -2.16 7.64
N LEU A 110 -8.76 -2.38 6.63
CA LEU A 110 -7.54 -3.18 6.77
C LEU A 110 -6.54 -2.53 7.74
N CYS A 111 -6.40 -1.21 7.69
CA CYS A 111 -5.56 -0.47 8.64
C CYS A 111 -6.12 -0.57 10.06
N TRP A 112 -7.45 -0.44 10.23
CA TRP A 112 -8.11 -0.60 11.51
C TRP A 112 -7.95 -2.01 12.11
N GLU A 113 -8.06 -3.05 11.29
CA GLU A 113 -7.85 -4.44 11.72
C GLU A 113 -6.41 -4.68 12.16
N LEU A 114 -5.43 -4.25 11.36
CA LEU A 114 -4.01 -4.38 11.69
C LEU A 114 -3.64 -3.66 12.99
N LEU A 115 -4.23 -2.48 13.25
CA LEU A 115 -4.01 -1.75 14.49
C LEU A 115 -4.59 -2.50 15.70
N LYS A 116 -5.77 -3.12 15.57
CA LYS A 116 -6.37 -3.94 16.64
C LYS A 116 -5.53 -5.18 16.94
N GLU A 117 -5.00 -5.84 15.92
CA GLU A 117 -4.11 -7.00 16.08
C GLU A 117 -2.83 -6.61 16.81
N LYS A 118 -2.19 -5.51 16.40
CA LYS A 118 -1.01 -4.97 17.07
C LYS A 118 -1.32 -4.65 18.54
N ALA A 119 -2.41 -3.94 18.83
CA ALA A 119 -2.80 -3.62 20.20
C ALA A 119 -3.04 -4.88 21.06
N SER A 120 -3.67 -5.91 20.49
CA SER A 120 -3.93 -7.18 21.17
C SER A 120 -2.63 -7.96 21.44
N ALA A 121 -1.65 -7.90 20.53
CA ALA A 121 -0.35 -8.52 20.70
C ALA A 121 0.48 -7.90 21.86
N PHE A 122 0.30 -6.61 22.13
CA PHE A 122 0.90 -5.94 23.29
C PHE A 122 0.10 -6.14 24.60
N GLY A 123 -1.14 -6.63 24.52
CA GLY A 123 -2.04 -6.84 25.66
C GLY A 123 -1.78 -8.11 26.50
N CYS A 124 -0.80 -8.94 26.14
CA CYS A 124 -0.41 -10.16 26.86
C CYS A 124 1.06 -10.14 27.31
N GLN A 125 1.59 -8.96 27.66
CA GLN A 125 2.83 -8.82 28.40
C GLN A 125 2.54 -8.27 29.80
N ALA A 126 1.93 -9.09 30.65
CA ALA A 126 1.82 -8.87 32.08
C ALA A 126 2.05 -10.18 32.82
#